data_AF-A0A537WYB7-F1
#
_entry.id   AF-A0A537WYB7-F1
#
_cell.length_a   1.000
_cell.length_b   1.000
_cell.length_c   1.000
_cell.angle_alpha   90.00
_cell.angle_beta   90.00
_cell.angle_gamma   90.00
#
_symmetry.space_group_name_H-M   'P 1'
#
loop_
_entity.id
_entity.type
_entity.pdbx_description
1 polymer ?
#
loop_
_entity_poly.entity_id
_entity_poly.type
_entity_poly.pdbx_seq_one_letter_code
_entity_poly.pdbx_strand_id
1 'polypeptide(L)'
;DAGPLLPHEDQELAGLLIALFAEEGIALKPSVGVQRIERRGSGIAVVTANGEQIIGSHLLIATGRRADTAALNLDAAGIETTPHGIKVDARLRT
;
A
#
# COMPACT_ATOMS: atom_id res chain seq x y z
N ASP A 1 10.04 -2.22 3.10
CA ASP A 1 10.48 -3.13 2.02
C ASP A 1 9.30 -3.57 1.18
N ALA A 2 9.50 -3.67 -0.13
CA ALA A 2 8.46 -4.19 -1.03
C ALA A 2 8.41 -5.73 -0.85
N GLY A 3 7.29 -6.23 -0.34
CA GLY A 3 7.03 -7.66 -0.16
C GLY A 3 6.42 -8.32 -1.40
N PRO A 4 6.05 -9.61 -1.30
CA PRO A 4 5.28 -10.28 -2.36
C PRO A 4 3.90 -9.63 -2.52
N LEU A 5 3.27 -9.85 -3.67
CA LEU A 5 1.88 -9.44 -3.90
C LEU A 5 0.94 -10.31 -3.04
N LEU A 6 -0.10 -9.69 -2.49
CA LEU A 6 -1.15 -10.37 -1.70
C LEU A 6 -0.57 -11.25 -0.57
N PRO A 7 0.27 -10.69 0.34
CA PRO A 7 0.97 -11.48 1.36
C PRO A 7 0.06 -12.08 2.44
N HIS A 8 -1.20 -11.64 2.50
CA HIS A 8 -2.19 -12.11 3.48
C HIS A 8 -3.17 -13.14 2.90
N GLU A 9 -3.06 -13.44 1.61
CA GLU A 9 -3.95 -14.37 0.91
C GLU A 9 -3.29 -15.75 0.77
N ASP A 10 -4.12 -16.75 0.42
CA ASP A 10 -3.62 -18.04 -0.01
C ASP A 10 -2.73 -17.90 -1.25
N GLN A 11 -1.53 -18.49 -1.20
CA GLN A 11 -0.51 -18.26 -2.21
C GLN A 11 -0.81 -18.97 -3.55
N GLU A 12 -1.57 -20.07 -3.52
CA GLU A 12 -2.03 -20.74 -4.74
C GLU A 12 -3.06 -19.87 -5.46
N LEU A 13 -4.03 -19.32 -4.72
CA LEU A 13 -5.04 -18.41 -5.27
C LEU A 13 -4.42 -17.09 -5.75
N ALA A 14 -3.48 -16.51 -4.99
CA ALA A 14 -2.76 -15.32 -5.41
C ALA A 14 -1.98 -15.57 -6.72
N GLY A 15 -1.37 -16.75 -6.87
CA GLY A 15 -0.69 -17.16 -8.10
C GLY A 15 -1.60 -17.16 -9.32
N LEU A 16 -2.83 -17.67 -9.20
CA LEU A 16 -3.82 -17.66 -10.28
C LEU A 16 -4.15 -16.22 -10.73
N LEU A 17 -4.38 -15.32 -9.78
CA LEU A 17 -4.70 -13.92 -10.10
C LEU A 17 -3.52 -13.18 -10.75
N ILE A 18 -2.29 -13.43 -10.27
CA ILE A 18 -1.06 -12.87 -10.84
C ILE A 18 -0.89 -13.31 -12.29
N ALA A 19 -1.16 -14.60 -12.58
CA ALA A 19 -1.11 -15.12 -13.95
C ALA A 19 -2.15 -14.45 -14.84
N LEU A 20 -3.39 -14.32 -14.37
CA LEU A 20 -4.46 -13.65 -15.11
C LEU A 20 -4.11 -12.19 -15.44
N PHE A 21 -3.58 -11.44 -14.47
CA PHE A 21 -3.11 -10.06 -14.72
C PHE A 21 -2.02 -9.99 -15.78
N ALA A 22 -1.07 -10.93 -15.77
CA ALA A 22 -0.04 -10.99 -16.80
C ALA A 22 -0.63 -11.31 -18.19
N GLU A 23 -1.62 -12.22 -18.27
CA GLU A 23 -2.36 -12.53 -19.51
C GLU A 23 -3.13 -11.32 -20.05
N GLU A 24 -3.68 -10.48 -19.16
CA GLU A 24 -4.35 -9.22 -19.51
C GLU A 24 -3.38 -8.08 -19.88
N GLY A 25 -2.06 -8.33 -19.81
CA GLY A 25 -1.03 -7.35 -20.16
C GLY A 25 -0.67 -6.37 -19.03
N ILE A 26 -1.07 -6.66 -17.79
CA ILE A 26 -0.71 -5.86 -16.62
C ILE A 26 0.72 -6.20 -16.19
N ALA A 27 1.61 -5.23 -16.30
CA ALA A 27 3.00 -5.39 -15.87
C ALA A 27 3.12 -5.34 -14.33
N LEU A 28 3.41 -6.49 -13.73
CA LEU A 28 3.62 -6.60 -12.28
C LEU A 28 5.12 -6.55 -11.95
N LYS A 29 5.47 -5.76 -10.91
CA LYS A 29 6.84 -5.57 -10.43
C LYS A 29 6.91 -5.88 -8.92
N PRO A 30 6.76 -7.16 -8.51
CA PRO A 30 6.80 -7.54 -7.10
C PRO A 30 8.19 -7.30 -6.52
N SER A 31 8.28 -7.11 -5.20
CA SER A 31 9.55 -6.91 -4.48
C SER A 31 10.39 -5.72 -4.98
N VAL A 32 9.77 -4.74 -5.65
CA VAL A 32 10.42 -3.51 -6.11
C VAL A 32 9.92 -2.31 -5.31
N GLY A 33 10.82 -1.65 -4.60
CA GLY A 33 10.52 -0.39 -3.91
C GLY A 33 10.53 0.82 -4.85
N VAL A 34 9.73 1.84 -4.54
CA VAL A 34 9.79 3.15 -5.18
C VAL A 34 10.82 4.02 -4.46
N GLN A 35 11.77 4.60 -5.20
CA GLN A 35 12.77 5.53 -4.66
C GLN A 35 12.28 6.97 -4.70
N ARG A 36 11.72 7.42 -5.83
CA ARG A 36 11.16 8.76 -5.98
C ARG A 36 10.17 8.84 -7.14
N ILE A 37 9.41 9.92 -7.16
CA ILE A 37 8.42 10.22 -8.19
C ILE A 37 8.74 11.61 -8.74
N GLU A 38 8.74 11.74 -10.06
CA GLU A 38 9.10 12.96 -10.78
C GLU A 38 8.02 13.30 -11.81
N ARG A 39 7.80 14.59 -12.07
CA ARG A 39 6.99 15.02 -13.23
C ARG A 39 7.79 14.82 -14.51
N ARG A 40 7.15 14.32 -15.57
CA ARG A 40 7.75 14.14 -16.89
C ARG A 40 6.81 14.67 -17.97
N GLY A 41 7.02 15.92 -18.38
CA GLY A 41 6.10 16.61 -19.29
C GLY A 41 4.70 16.69 -18.68
N SER A 42 3.69 16.18 -19.40
CA SER A 42 2.31 16.05 -18.89
C SER A 42 2.07 14.81 -18.03
N GLY A 43 3.04 13.90 -17.92
CA GLY A 43 2.94 12.65 -17.17
C GLY A 43 3.81 12.59 -15.92
N ILE A 44 4.02 11.37 -15.45
CA ILE A 44 4.72 11.02 -14.22
C ILE A 44 5.77 9.95 -14.54
N ALA A 45 6.95 10.07 -13.93
CA ALA A 45 7.97 9.04 -13.89
C ALA A 45 8.12 8.53 -12.46
N VAL A 46 7.96 7.23 -12.25
CA VAL A 46 8.27 6.55 -11.00
C VAL A 46 9.66 5.94 -11.16
N VAL A 47 10.58 6.33 -10.29
CA VAL A 47 11.92 5.76 -10.25
C VAL A 47 12.00 4.76 -9.12
N THR A 48 12.27 3.52 -9.46
CA THR A 48 12.35 2.41 -8.52
C THR A 48 13.72 2.37 -7.84
N ALA A 49 13.82 1.62 -6.73
CA ALA A 49 15.07 1.44 -6.00
C ALA A 49 16.16 0.72 -6.82
N ASN A 50 15.79 -0.05 -7.86
CA ASN A 50 16.72 -0.69 -8.78
C ASN A 50 17.08 0.19 -10.00
N GLY A 51 16.63 1.45 -10.04
CA GLY A 51 16.97 2.42 -11.09
C GLY A 51 16.09 2.38 -12.34
N GLU A 52 15.12 1.46 -12.41
CA GLU A 52 14.11 1.44 -13.48
C GLU A 52 13.22 2.70 -13.43
N GLN A 53 12.85 3.22 -14.60
CA GLN A 53 11.87 4.30 -14.73
C GLN A 53 10.59 3.77 -15.37
N ILE A 54 9.48 3.90 -14.64
CA ILE A 54 8.13 3.56 -15.13
C ILE A 54 7.41 4.87 -15.43
N ILE A 55 6.95 5.05 -16.67
CA ILE A 55 6.32 6.29 -17.15
C ILE A 55 4.83 6.05 -17.36
N GLY A 56 4.01 6.97 -16.87
CA GLY A 56 2.56 6.92 -17.04
C GLY A 56 1.94 8.32 -17.08
N SER A 57 0.69 8.40 -17.52
CA SER A 57 -0.08 9.65 -17.46
C SER A 57 -0.54 9.98 -16.03
N HIS A 58 -0.81 8.96 -15.23
CA HIS A 58 -1.34 9.08 -13.88
C HIS A 58 -0.64 8.11 -12.94
N LEU A 59 -0.72 8.42 -11.64
CA LEU A 59 -0.23 7.59 -10.56
C LEU A 59 -1.33 7.43 -9.52
N LEU A 60 -1.70 6.19 -9.21
CA LEU A 60 -2.59 5.85 -8.11
C LEU A 60 -1.75 5.32 -6.93
N ILE A 61 -1.87 5.95 -5.77
CA ILE A 61 -1.22 5.49 -4.55
C ILE A 61 -2.19 4.61 -3.77
N ALA A 62 -1.86 3.32 -3.66
CA ALA A 62 -2.66 2.31 -2.98
C ALA A 62 -1.86 1.55 -1.90
N THR A 63 -0.99 2.25 -1.16
CA THR A 63 -0.08 1.65 -0.15
C THR A 63 -0.75 1.37 1.21
N GLY A 64 -2.07 1.38 1.26
CA GLY A 64 -2.86 1.22 2.49
C GLY A 64 -3.36 2.52 3.10
N ARG A 65 -4.19 2.38 4.14
CA ARG A 65 -4.82 3.47 4.91
C ARG A 65 -4.31 3.46 6.34
N ARG A 66 -4.42 4.59 7.04
CA ARG A 66 -4.19 4.69 8.48
C ARG A 66 -5.47 5.11 9.18
N ALA A 67 -5.63 4.72 10.45
CA ALA A 67 -6.71 5.21 11.28
C ALA A 67 -6.58 6.73 11.46
N ASP A 68 -7.70 7.45 11.35
CA ASP A 68 -7.75 8.91 11.51
C ASP A 68 -8.27 9.26 12.91
N THR A 69 -7.34 9.40 13.86
CA THR A 69 -7.66 9.62 15.28
C THR A 69 -7.07 10.89 15.86
N ALA A 70 -6.30 11.66 15.08
CA ALA A 70 -5.51 12.79 15.57
C ALA A 70 -6.38 13.92 16.15
N ALA A 71 -7.57 14.13 15.59
CA ALA A 71 -8.48 15.21 16.01
C ALA A 71 -9.33 14.86 17.25
N LEU A 72 -9.27 13.63 17.75
CA LEU A 72 -10.20 13.14 18.78
C LEU A 72 -9.75 13.40 20.22
N ASN A 73 -8.53 13.91 20.42
CA ASN A 73 -7.95 14.17 21.74
C ASN A 73 -8.12 12.98 22.72
N LEU A 74 -7.77 11.78 22.24
CA LEU A 74 -8.03 10.51 22.93
C LEU A 74 -7.39 10.43 24.32
N ASP A 75 -6.24 11.09 24.50
CA ASP A 75 -5.54 11.16 25.79
C ASP A 75 -6.40 11.82 26.87
N ALA A 76 -7.15 12.87 26.53
CA ALA A 76 -8.06 13.55 27.46
C ALA A 76 -9.24 12.66 27.89
N ALA A 77 -9.61 11.68 27.07
CA ALA A 77 -10.63 10.68 27.37
C ALA A 77 -10.06 9.42 28.05
N GLY A 78 -8.73 9.34 28.26
CA GLY A 78 -8.07 8.16 28.81
C GLY A 78 -8.09 6.92 27.89
N ILE A 79 -8.23 7.12 26.58
CA ILE A 79 -8.34 6.04 25.58
C ILE A 79 -6.95 5.62 25.10
N GLU A 80 -6.65 4.32 25.19
CA GLU A 80 -5.37 3.76 24.75
C GLU A 80 -5.32 3.59 23.21
N THR A 81 -4.16 3.88 22.60
CA THR A 81 -3.93 3.70 21.17
C THR A 81 -2.75 2.76 20.90
N THR A 82 -2.75 2.17 19.72
CA THR A 82 -1.68 1.36 19.14
C THR A 82 -1.20 2.02 17.85
N PRO A 83 -0.08 1.58 17.25
CA PRO A 83 0.34 2.03 15.91
C PRO A 83 -0.72 1.81 14.81
N HIS A 84 -1.72 0.96 15.06
CA HIS A 84 -2.78 0.63 14.11
C HIS A 84 -4.13 1.31 14.39
N GLY A 85 -4.25 2.09 15.47
CA GLY A 85 -5.49 2.80 15.85
C GLY A 85 -5.86 2.61 17.32
N ILE A 86 -7.13 2.80 17.66
CA ILE A 86 -7.65 2.66 19.02
C ILE A 86 -7.58 1.20 19.46
N LYS A 87 -7.08 0.95 20.68
CA LYS A 87 -7.10 -0.38 21.27
C LYS A 87 -8.53 -0.72 21.69
N VAL A 88 -8.98 -1.93 21.39
CA VAL A 88 -10.31 -2.40 21.79
C VAL A 88 -10.28 -3.83 22.31
N ASP A 89 -11.24 -4.16 23.19
CA ASP A 89 -11.51 -5.55 23.60
C ASP A 89 -12.35 -6.31 22.56
N ALA A 90 -12.62 -7.60 22.84
CA ALA A 90 -13.44 -8.45 21.97
C ALA A 90 -14.90 -7.98 21.81
N ARG A 91 -15.35 -7.01 22.61
CA ARG A 91 -16.68 -6.39 22.58
C ARG A 91 -16.64 -4.97 21.98
N LEU A 92 -15.51 -4.59 21.36
CA LEU A 92 -15.28 -3.29 20.73
C LEU A 92 -15.26 -2.11 21.71
N ARG A 93 -14.92 -2.34 22.98
CA ARG A 93 -14.78 -1.28 23.99
C ARG A 93 -13.33 -0.81 24.05
N THR A 94 -13.15 0.51 24.18
CA THR A 94 -11.86 1.21 24.29
C THR A 94 -11.24 1.08 25.67
#